data_AF-A0A2G8TJ58-F1
#
_entry.id   AF-A0A2G8TJ58-F1
#
_cell.length_a   1.000
_cell.length_b   1.000
_cell.length_c   1.000
_cell.angle_alpha   90.00
_cell.angle_beta   90.00
_cell.angle_gamma   90.00
#
_symmetry.space_group_name_H-M   'P 1'
#
loop_
_entity.id
_entity.type
_entity.pdbx_description
1 polymer ?
#
loop_
_entity_poly.entity_id
_entity_poly.type
_entity_poly.pdbx_seq_one_letter_code
_entity_poly.pdbx_strand_id
1 'polypeptide(L)'
;MRTPEKANASGKGGAHITKRAGRVSGKQKQTFVCGVKHISKLRRELQTAGLGLRDTSGRTQCETLLRILQYLGPRGINTPEGVGCGFYRIATRIQEIEEAGWLIASYRESLIGADGFRHVGIARYSLLGRRVDVDNPQGALDLGAPA
;
A
#
# COMPACT_ATOMS: atom_id res chain seq x y z
N MET A 1 39.02 2.63 -19.97
CA MET A 1 39.11 3.74 -18.99
C MET A 1 38.54 3.26 -17.67
N ARG A 2 39.35 3.23 -16.60
CA ARG A 2 38.95 2.83 -15.24
C ARG A 2 38.57 4.09 -14.43
N THR A 3 37.44 4.06 -13.75
CA THR A 3 36.97 5.14 -12.86
C THR A 3 37.89 5.27 -11.64
N PRO A 4 38.21 6.49 -11.17
CA PRO A 4 39.05 6.68 -10.00
C PRO A 4 38.28 6.36 -8.70
N GLU A 5 38.87 5.52 -7.86
CA GLU A 5 38.39 5.29 -6.48
C GLU A 5 38.62 6.54 -5.63
N LYS A 6 37.60 6.93 -4.86
CA LYS A 6 37.67 8.07 -3.93
C LYS A 6 38.57 7.70 -2.75
N ALA A 7 39.72 8.35 -2.62
CA ALA A 7 40.76 8.09 -1.61
C ALA A 7 40.41 8.50 -0.16
N ASN A 8 39.16 8.90 0.12
CA ASN A 8 38.84 9.67 1.33
C ASN A 8 37.95 8.93 2.34
N ALA A 9 37.65 7.65 2.13
CA ALA A 9 36.99 6.80 3.12
C ALA A 9 38.03 5.88 3.74
N SER A 10 38.38 6.08 5.02
CA SER A 10 39.29 5.17 5.71
C SER A 10 38.63 3.79 5.83
N GLY A 11 39.17 2.79 5.13
CA GLY A 11 38.69 1.40 5.18
C GLY A 11 38.91 0.69 6.52
N LYS A 12 39.28 1.43 7.59
CA LYS A 12 39.68 0.91 8.90
C LYS A 12 38.73 1.27 10.05
N GLY A 13 37.51 1.71 9.74
CA GLY A 13 36.51 2.12 10.73
C GLY A 13 35.16 1.42 10.58
N GLY A 14 35.16 0.09 10.51
CA GLY A 14 33.93 -0.72 10.58
C GLY A 14 34.03 -1.73 11.71
N ALA A 15 33.17 -1.62 12.71
CA ALA A 15 33.09 -2.60 13.79
C ALA A 15 32.89 -4.01 13.19
N HIS A 16 33.65 -5.00 13.69
CA HIS A 16 33.45 -6.40 13.31
C HIS A 16 32.02 -6.81 13.67
N ILE A 17 31.18 -7.02 12.66
CA ILE A 17 29.85 -7.59 12.84
C ILE A 17 30.06 -9.03 13.31
N THR A 18 29.97 -9.25 14.61
CA THR A 18 30.05 -10.59 15.19
C THR A 18 28.84 -11.40 14.74
N LYS A 19 29.08 -12.68 14.44
CA LYS A 19 28.12 -13.67 13.90
C LYS A 19 26.90 -13.95 14.81
N ARG A 20 26.73 -13.19 15.90
CA ARG A 20 25.64 -13.29 16.90
C ARG A 20 24.64 -12.13 16.85
N ALA A 21 24.88 -11.08 16.06
CA ALA A 21 23.82 -10.14 15.72
C ALA A 21 22.89 -10.85 14.74
N GLY A 22 21.72 -11.29 15.22
CA GLY A 22 20.74 -12.05 14.46
C GLY A 22 20.53 -11.47 13.07
N ARG A 23 21.17 -12.10 12.08
CA ARG A 23 20.89 -11.86 10.68
C ARG A 23 19.50 -12.43 10.46
N VAL A 24 18.48 -11.61 10.69
CA VAL A 24 17.20 -11.84 10.05
C VAL A 24 17.53 -11.74 8.58
N SER A 25 17.77 -12.89 7.95
CA SER A 25 17.82 -13.03 6.51
C SER A 25 16.46 -12.55 6.04
N GLY A 26 16.34 -11.23 5.85
CA GLY A 26 15.11 -10.62 5.42
C GLY A 26 14.77 -11.31 4.13
N LYS A 27 13.71 -12.14 4.14
CA LYS A 27 13.10 -12.67 2.93
C LYS A 27 13.11 -11.51 1.96
N GLN A 28 13.83 -11.65 0.83
CA GLN A 28 13.82 -10.64 -0.22
C GLN A 28 12.36 -10.28 -0.46
N LYS A 29 11.93 -9.11 0.00
CA LYS A 29 10.57 -8.63 -0.24
C LYS A 29 10.46 -8.63 -1.74
N GLN A 30 9.62 -9.53 -2.28
CA GLN A 30 9.34 -9.58 -3.70
C GLN A 30 9.02 -8.15 -4.12
N THR A 31 9.86 -7.59 -4.98
CA THR A 31 9.68 -6.22 -5.41
C THR A 31 8.57 -6.24 -6.44
N PHE A 32 7.43 -5.67 -6.08
CA PHE A 32 6.25 -5.63 -6.95
C PHE A 32 6.54 -4.72 -8.16
N VAL A 33 6.21 -5.14 -9.37
CA VAL A 33 6.47 -4.32 -10.57
C VAL A 33 5.17 -3.64 -10.98
N CYS A 34 5.04 -2.36 -10.63
CA CYS A 34 3.89 -1.51 -10.96
C CYS A 34 4.21 -0.58 -12.14
N GLY A 35 4.68 -1.16 -13.24
CA GLY A 35 5.01 -0.43 -14.46
C GLY A 35 3.78 -0.03 -15.30
N VAL A 36 4.00 0.72 -16.39
CA VAL A 36 2.94 1.17 -17.31
C VAL A 36 2.07 0.03 -17.82
N LYS A 37 2.69 -1.11 -18.17
CA LYS A 37 1.97 -2.31 -18.64
C LYS A 37 1.04 -2.88 -17.57
N HIS A 38 1.50 -2.91 -16.32
CA HIS A 38 0.71 -3.40 -15.19
C HIS A 38 -0.50 -2.49 -14.93
N ILE A 39 -0.27 -1.18 -14.82
CA ILE A 39 -1.33 -0.19 -14.62
C ILE A 39 -2.34 -0.23 -15.77
N SER A 40 -1.86 -0.36 -17.02
CA SER A 40 -2.75 -0.45 -18.19
C SER A 40 -3.60 -1.71 -18.18
N LYS A 41 -3.03 -2.84 -17.77
CA LYS A 41 -3.76 -4.11 -17.61
C LYS A 41 -4.82 -4.00 -16.51
N LEU A 42 -4.46 -3.44 -15.36
CA LEU A 42 -5.39 -3.19 -14.26
C LEU A 42 -6.53 -2.27 -14.69
N ARG A 43 -6.22 -1.15 -15.34
CA ARG A 43 -7.23 -0.20 -15.82
C ARG A 43 -8.22 -0.88 -16.77
N ARG A 44 -7.73 -1.70 -17.70
CA ARG A 44 -8.59 -2.48 -18.62
C ARG A 44 -9.44 -3.50 -17.88
N GLU A 45 -8.87 -4.22 -16.92
CA GLU A 45 -9.61 -5.16 -16.06
C GLU A 45 -10.79 -4.46 -15.37
N LEU A 46 -10.53 -3.32 -14.72
CA LEU A 46 -11.56 -2.55 -14.03
C LEU A 46 -12.61 -1.97 -14.99
N GLN A 47 -12.20 -1.49 -16.16
CA GLN A 47 -13.13 -0.99 -17.18
C GLN A 47 -14.06 -2.10 -17.68
N THR A 48 -13.52 -3.29 -17.98
CA THR A 48 -14.31 -4.46 -18.39
C THR A 48 -15.27 -4.91 -17.30
N ALA A 49 -14.89 -4.78 -16.03
CA ALA A 49 -15.75 -5.04 -14.89
C ALA A 49 -16.79 -3.92 -14.62
N GLY A 50 -16.82 -2.85 -15.44
CA GLY A 50 -17.74 -1.72 -15.26
C GLY A 50 -17.35 -0.77 -14.11
N LEU A 51 -16.12 -0.87 -13.59
CA LEU A 51 -15.57 -0.14 -12.45
C LEU A 51 -14.65 1.01 -12.87
N GLY A 52 -14.77 1.49 -14.11
CA GLY A 52 -14.06 2.68 -14.57
C GLY A 52 -14.58 3.95 -13.88
N LEU A 53 -13.66 4.81 -13.44
CA LEU A 53 -14.02 6.12 -12.88
C LEU A 53 -14.68 6.98 -13.96
N ARG A 54 -15.92 7.45 -13.68
CA ARG A 54 -16.74 8.19 -14.66
C ARG A 54 -16.57 9.70 -14.57
N ASP A 55 -16.33 10.21 -13.36
CA ASP A 55 -16.10 11.62 -13.10
C ASP A 55 -15.13 11.79 -11.92
N THR A 56 -14.67 13.03 -11.72
CA THR A 56 -13.66 13.37 -10.73
C THR A 56 -14.23 13.94 -9.43
N SER A 57 -15.54 13.90 -9.20
CA SER A 57 -16.13 14.33 -7.93
C SER A 57 -15.64 13.44 -6.78
N GLY A 58 -15.49 14.03 -5.59
CA GLY A 58 -15.04 13.28 -4.40
C GLY A 58 -15.95 12.09 -4.10
N ARG A 59 -17.27 12.28 -4.20
CA ARG A 59 -18.27 11.24 -4.01
C ARG A 59 -18.11 10.07 -4.99
N THR A 60 -18.06 10.35 -6.30
CA THR A 60 -17.88 9.29 -7.30
C THR A 60 -16.54 8.57 -7.12
N GLN A 61 -15.48 9.29 -6.75
CA GLN A 61 -14.19 8.67 -6.43
C GLN A 61 -14.31 7.69 -5.25
N CYS A 62 -14.98 8.07 -4.16
CA CYS A 62 -15.16 7.18 -3.00
C CYS A 62 -16.03 5.97 -3.32
N GLU A 63 -17.19 6.18 -3.96
CA GLU A 63 -18.10 5.09 -4.33
C GLU A 63 -17.43 4.10 -5.30
N THR A 64 -16.69 4.61 -6.29
CA THR A 64 -15.98 3.76 -7.26
C THR A 64 -14.82 3.03 -6.61
N LEU A 65 -14.02 3.71 -5.77
CA LEU A 65 -12.90 3.11 -5.06
C LEU A 65 -13.37 1.98 -4.13
N LEU A 66 -14.47 2.19 -3.40
CA LEU A 66 -15.07 1.16 -2.56
C LEU A 66 -15.45 -0.09 -3.38
N ARG A 67 -16.13 0.08 -4.53
CA ARG A 67 -16.49 -1.04 -5.41
C ARG A 67 -15.25 -1.76 -5.96
N ILE A 68 -14.20 -1.02 -6.29
CA ILE A 68 -12.92 -1.61 -6.70
C ILE A 68 -12.30 -2.43 -5.57
N LEU A 69 -12.28 -1.92 -4.34
CA LEU A 69 -11.76 -2.66 -3.19
C LEU A 69 -12.58 -3.93 -2.91
N GLN A 70 -13.90 -3.88 -3.08
CA GLN A 70 -14.77 -5.06 -3.00
C GLN A 70 -14.43 -6.08 -4.10
N TYR A 71 -14.28 -5.63 -5.35
CA TYR A 71 -13.94 -6.49 -6.49
C TYR A 71 -12.56 -7.13 -6.37
N LEU A 72 -11.56 -6.38 -5.92
CA LEU A 72 -10.18 -6.87 -5.75
C LEU A 72 -10.00 -7.71 -4.47
N GLY A 73 -10.86 -7.52 -3.47
CA GLY A 73 -10.80 -8.23 -2.19
C GLY A 73 -9.42 -8.12 -1.54
N PRO A 74 -8.81 -9.24 -1.10
CA PRO A 74 -7.51 -9.24 -0.44
C PRO A 74 -6.35 -8.70 -1.30
N ARG A 75 -6.46 -8.72 -2.63
CA ARG A 75 -5.43 -8.16 -3.53
C ARG A 75 -5.27 -6.66 -3.30
N GLY A 76 -6.37 -5.99 -2.99
CA GLY A 76 -6.40 -4.55 -2.75
C GLY A 76 -5.87 -3.73 -3.92
N ILE A 77 -5.62 -2.46 -3.65
CA ILE A 77 -5.00 -1.53 -4.60
C ILE A 77 -3.96 -0.69 -3.88
N ASN A 78 -2.81 -0.47 -4.52
CA ASN A 78 -1.78 0.41 -4.00
C ASN A 78 -1.90 1.85 -4.54
N THR A 79 -1.15 2.77 -3.94
CA THR A 79 -1.23 4.19 -4.33
C THR A 79 -0.92 4.43 -5.81
N PRO A 80 0.19 3.92 -6.40
CA PRO A 80 0.46 4.09 -7.83
C PRO A 80 -0.56 3.42 -8.76
N GLU A 81 -1.09 2.25 -8.39
CA GLU A 81 -2.18 1.59 -9.11
C GLU A 81 -3.43 2.47 -9.16
N GLY A 82 -3.83 3.02 -8.01
CA GLY A 82 -5.00 3.91 -7.90
C GLY A 82 -4.81 5.21 -8.68
N VAL A 83 -3.66 5.88 -8.55
CA VAL A 83 -3.33 7.06 -9.36
C VAL A 83 -3.33 6.72 -10.85
N GLY A 84 -2.76 5.57 -11.20
CA GLY A 84 -2.79 5.03 -12.56
C GLY A 84 -4.20 4.70 -13.07
N CYS A 85 -5.18 4.52 -12.20
CA CYS A 85 -6.59 4.31 -12.56
C CYS A 85 -7.42 5.61 -12.54
N GLY A 86 -6.80 6.76 -12.27
CA GLY A 86 -7.43 8.08 -12.31
C GLY A 86 -7.87 8.63 -10.96
N PHE A 87 -7.60 7.92 -9.85
CA PHE A 87 -7.92 8.42 -8.52
C PHE A 87 -6.94 9.49 -8.08
N TYR A 88 -7.47 10.59 -7.54
CA TYR A 88 -6.66 11.65 -6.95
C TYR A 88 -6.70 11.56 -5.43
N ARG A 89 -5.54 11.72 -4.77
CA ARG A 89 -5.40 11.66 -3.31
C ARG A 89 -6.09 10.42 -2.71
N ILE A 90 -5.71 9.23 -3.18
CA ILE A 90 -6.32 7.97 -2.74
C ILE A 90 -6.37 7.85 -1.21
N ALA A 91 -5.33 8.27 -0.49
CA ALA A 91 -5.29 8.23 0.98
C ALA A 91 -6.43 9.03 1.61
N THR A 92 -6.77 10.21 1.07
CA THR A 92 -7.92 11.00 1.51
C THR A 92 -9.23 10.29 1.22
N ARG A 93 -9.36 9.66 0.04
CA ARG A 93 -10.56 8.87 -0.32
C ARG A 93 -10.75 7.66 0.60
N ILE A 94 -9.65 7.02 0.99
CA ILE A 94 -9.69 5.91 1.97
C ILE A 94 -10.21 6.41 3.32
N GLN A 95 -9.72 7.55 3.81
CA GLN A 95 -10.20 8.16 5.06
C GLN A 95 -11.70 8.48 5.00
N GLU A 96 -12.17 9.10 3.91
CA GLU A 96 -13.60 9.39 3.72
C GLU A 96 -14.46 8.11 3.69
N ILE A 97 -13.95 7.02 3.11
CA ILE A 97 -14.62 5.71 3.13
C ILE A 97 -14.65 5.12 4.54
N GLU A 98 -13.58 5.26 5.32
CA GLU A 98 -13.53 4.81 6.72
C GLU A 98 -14.45 5.64 7.64
N GLU A 99 -14.56 6.94 7.40
CA GLU A 99 -15.51 7.85 8.07
C GLU A 99 -16.96 7.43 7.76
N ALA A 100 -17.24 6.95 6.55
CA ALA A 100 -18.53 6.38 6.17
C ALA A 100 -18.81 4.98 6.77
N GLY A 101 -17.96 4.50 7.68
CA GLY A 101 -18.19 3.28 8.46
C GLY A 101 -17.63 2.00 7.84
N TRP A 102 -16.76 2.09 6.84
CA TRP A 102 -16.03 0.94 6.30
C TRP A 102 -14.71 0.70 7.04
N LEU A 103 -14.22 -0.54 7.00
CA LEU A 103 -12.92 -0.92 7.54
C LEU A 103 -11.97 -1.27 6.42
N ILE A 104 -10.85 -0.55 6.35
CA ILE A 104 -9.82 -0.74 5.33
C ILE A 104 -8.52 -1.11 6.04
N ALA A 105 -7.95 -2.26 5.68
CA ALA A 105 -6.59 -2.59 6.06
C ALA A 105 -5.61 -1.86 5.13
N SER A 106 -4.50 -1.39 5.70
CA SER A 106 -3.39 -0.87 4.93
C SER A 106 -2.07 -1.52 5.35
N TYR A 107 -1.21 -1.82 4.38
CA TYR A 107 0.15 -2.28 4.64
C TYR A 107 1.15 -1.65 3.68
N ARG A 108 2.42 -1.64 4.09
CA ARG A 108 3.51 -1.03 3.32
C ARG A 108 4.21 -2.06 2.44
N GLU A 109 4.31 -1.74 1.16
CA GLU A 109 5.06 -2.53 0.18
C GLU A 109 6.19 -1.71 -0.49
N SER A 110 7.04 -2.41 -1.24
CA SER A 110 8.04 -1.79 -2.10
C SER A 110 7.76 -2.21 -3.54
N LEU A 111 7.81 -1.25 -4.45
CA LEU A 111 7.51 -1.50 -5.86
C LEU A 111 8.46 -0.77 -6.80
N ILE A 112 8.53 -1.22 -8.05
CA ILE A 112 9.14 -0.48 -9.16
C ILE A 112 8.01 0.23 -9.91
N GLY A 113 8.09 1.56 -10.00
CA GLY A 113 7.06 2.38 -10.63
C GLY A 113 7.14 2.41 -12.15
N ALA A 114 6.23 3.16 -12.77
CA ALA A 114 6.26 3.43 -14.21
C ALA A 114 7.49 4.24 -14.66
N ASP A 115 8.12 4.95 -13.73
CA ASP A 115 9.37 5.70 -13.89
C ASP A 115 10.62 4.80 -13.88
N GLY A 116 10.48 3.50 -13.59
CA GLY A 116 11.58 2.56 -13.48
C GLY A 116 12.35 2.66 -12.15
N PHE A 117 11.95 3.54 -11.24
CA PHE A 117 12.57 3.68 -9.92
C PHE A 117 11.88 2.80 -8.88
N ARG A 118 12.65 2.42 -7.86
CA ARG A 118 12.16 1.65 -6.71
C ARG A 118 11.59 2.60 -5.65
N HIS A 119 10.30 2.45 -5.38
CA HIS A 119 9.56 3.16 -4.34
C HIS A 119 9.37 2.27 -3.12
N VAL A 120 9.67 2.79 -1.93
CA VAL A 120 9.59 2.05 -0.66
C VAL A 120 8.53 2.69 0.22
N GLY A 121 7.75 1.87 0.93
CA GLY A 121 6.75 2.37 1.88
C GLY A 121 5.44 2.79 1.20
N ILE A 122 5.17 2.26 0.00
CA ILE A 122 3.91 2.50 -0.70
C ILE A 122 2.80 1.78 0.06
N ALA A 123 1.70 2.48 0.33
CA ALA A 123 0.54 1.89 0.95
C ALA A 123 -0.25 1.07 -0.07
N ARG A 124 -0.65 -0.13 0.34
CA ARG A 124 -1.68 -0.94 -0.31
C ARG A 124 -2.88 -1.05 0.61
N TYR A 125 -4.07 -0.82 0.04
CA TYR A 125 -5.34 -0.78 0.74
C TYR A 125 -6.21 -1.95 0.32
N SER A 126 -6.84 -2.61 1.28
CA SER A 126 -7.76 -3.73 1.07
C SER A 126 -8.97 -3.59 1.99
N LEU A 127 -10.16 -3.87 1.48
CA LEU A 127 -11.38 -3.80 2.27
C LEU A 127 -11.50 -5.02 3.20
N LEU A 128 -11.77 -4.78 4.48
CA LEU A 128 -12.07 -5.83 5.47
C LEU A 128 -13.57 -6.09 5.59
N GLY A 129 -14.39 -5.04 5.46
CA GLY A 129 -15.84 -5.11 5.60
C GLY A 129 -16.42 -3.79 6.09
N ARG A 130 -17.68 -3.79 6.54
CA ARG A 130 -18.21 -2.65 7.32
C ARG A 130 -17.82 -2.79 8.78
N ARG A 131 -17.62 -1.65 9.44
CA ARG A 131 -17.30 -1.60 10.88
C ARG A 131 -18.37 -2.24 11.75
N VAL A 132 -19.65 -2.11 11.35
CA VAL A 132 -20.78 -2.69 12.08
C VAL A 132 -20.86 -4.22 11.98
N ASP A 133 -20.29 -4.82 10.94
CA ASP A 133 -20.31 -6.28 10.74
C ASP A 133 -19.13 -6.96 11.46
N VAL A 134 -18.12 -6.16 11.85
CA VAL A 134 -16.98 -6.62 12.63
C VAL A 134 -17.29 -6.34 14.09
N ASP A 135 -18.18 -7.15 14.66
CA ASP A 135 -18.50 -7.12 16.08
C ASP A 135 -17.20 -7.14 16.89
N ASN A 136 -16.93 -6.00 17.51
CA ASN A 136 -16.08 -5.78 18.68
C ASN A 136 -14.84 -6.71 18.84
N PRO A 137 -13.72 -6.47 18.12
CA PRO A 137 -12.47 -7.20 18.37
C PRO A 137 -11.80 -6.83 19.70
N GLN A 138 -12.25 -5.76 20.36
CA GLN A 138 -11.88 -5.38 21.72
C GLN A 138 -13.12 -5.46 22.61
N GLY A 139 -13.52 -6.70 22.95
CA GLY A 139 -14.40 -6.94 24.08
C GLY A 139 -14.00 -6.03 25.24
N ALA A 140 -14.98 -5.30 25.77
CA ALA A 140 -14.83 -4.29 26.80
C ALA A 140 -13.68 -4.61 27.76
N LEU A 141 -12.59 -3.85 27.67
CA LEU A 141 -11.59 -3.80 28.74
C LEU A 141 -12.29 -3.12 29.91
N ASP A 142 -12.96 -3.94 30.72
CA ASP A 142 -13.44 -3.58 32.04
C ASP A 142 -12.22 -3.35 32.91
N LEU A 143 -11.70 -2.12 32.83
CA LEU A 143 -10.71 -1.60 33.76
C LEU A 143 -11.47 -1.37 35.08
N GLY A 144 -11.70 -2.47 35.80
CA GLY A 144 -12.47 -2.50 37.03
C GLY A 144 -12.17 -1.28 37.89
N ALA A 145 -13.24 -0.60 38.33
CA ALA A 145 -13.16 0.65 39.07
C ALA A 145 -12.20 0.51 40.26
N PRO A 146 -11.37 1.52 40.55
CA PRO A 146 -10.50 1.50 41.72
C PRO A 146 -11.36 1.40 42.98
N ALA A 147 -11.05 0.39 43.80
CA ALA A 147 -11.65 0.17 45.12
C ALA A 147 -11.34 1.32 46.10
#